data_AF-A0AAD3CIS3-F1
#
_entry.id   AF-A0AAD3CIS3-F1
#
_cell.length_a   1.000
_cell.length_b   1.000
_cell.length_c   1.000
_cell.angle_alpha   90.00
_cell.angle_beta   90.00
_cell.angle_gamma   90.00
#
_symmetry.space_group_name_H-M   'P 1'
#
loop_
_entity.id
_entity.type
_entity.pdbx_description
1 polymer ?
#
loop_
_entity_poly.entity_id
_entity_poly.type
_entity_poly.pdbx_seq_one_letter_code
_entity_poly.pdbx_strand_id
1 'polypeptide(L)'
;MSLDFLLRPFLLAVACFLAFNFSTVVHKSKLTLQGIAYLIFCNDKKWAKTADPVTFFGKDNQKIEKKTIIFVRHGESTWNDTFNKGPHRSKIQFVLGFIPGLIKSFSYEFYLLLAGKVDSWFYDSPLSLLGLEQVESLSNFLKQDPNTITKDPQEKLMLQILRKDPSAPDSILVSSSLRRALSTVAASFQDRLMKNPNDTIMVLPSLQEISRNPDTLSITPPKTQVSPSWIDISYPKVDFSTIFARNVDMSLHHGNKPIDTNGYKRMSEFCNVAFSSIDEEYIIVGGHSIWFRSFFREFLPRESVHVGKKKKVVNCGAVSFTLMKTHADGAERFMIDEDSIRVVYGGFK
;
A
#
# COMPACT_ATOMS: atom_id res chain seq x y z
N MET A 1 -20.15 -19.67 43.26
CA MET A 1 -19.28 -18.47 43.13
C MET A 1 -20.05 -17.47 42.28
N SER A 2 -20.43 -16.30 42.81
CA SER A 2 -21.21 -15.33 42.04
C SER A 2 -20.34 -14.71 40.94
N LEU A 3 -20.95 -14.37 39.81
CA LEU A 3 -20.27 -13.68 38.70
C LEU A 3 -19.57 -12.40 39.18
N ASP A 4 -20.16 -11.73 40.17
CA ASP A 4 -19.63 -10.51 40.80
C ASP A 4 -18.27 -10.70 41.49
N PHE A 5 -18.00 -11.91 42.00
CA PHE A 5 -16.74 -12.22 42.68
C PHE A 5 -15.55 -12.20 41.71
N LEU A 6 -15.76 -12.58 40.45
CA LEU A 6 -14.73 -12.56 39.42
C LEU A 6 -14.72 -11.26 38.61
N LEU A 7 -15.87 -10.62 38.45
CA LEU A 7 -16.01 -9.40 37.65
C LEU A 7 -15.27 -8.21 38.27
N ARG A 8 -15.35 -8.01 39.59
CA ARG A 8 -14.72 -6.85 40.25
C ARG A 8 -13.19 -6.87 40.16
N PRO A 9 -12.49 -7.97 40.51
CA PRO A 9 -11.04 -8.05 40.33
C PRO A 9 -10.62 -7.88 38.87
N PHE A 10 -11.39 -8.44 37.93
CA PHE A 10 -11.12 -8.29 36.50
C PHE A 10 -11.21 -6.81 36.04
N LEU A 11 -12.29 -6.11 36.40
CA LEU A 11 -12.45 -4.70 36.05
C LEU A 11 -11.37 -3.82 36.69
N LEU A 12 -10.99 -4.10 37.93
CA LEU A 12 -9.89 -3.41 38.59
C LEU A 12 -8.56 -3.64 37.85
N ALA A 13 -8.26 -4.87 37.47
CA ALA A 13 -7.06 -5.19 36.70
C ALA A 13 -7.05 -4.45 35.35
N VAL A 14 -8.18 -4.44 34.63
CA VAL A 14 -8.34 -3.67 33.38
C VAL A 14 -8.07 -2.18 33.62
N ALA A 15 -8.66 -1.58 34.65
CA ALA A 15 -8.43 -0.17 34.98
C ALA A 15 -6.95 0.12 35.30
N CYS A 16 -6.28 -0.76 36.04
CA CYS A 16 -4.85 -0.66 36.32
C CYS A 16 -4.01 -0.73 35.03
N PHE A 17 -4.30 -1.66 34.12
CA PHE A 17 -3.59 -1.75 32.83
C PHE A 17 -3.81 -0.52 31.95
N LEU A 18 -5.02 0.02 31.92
CA LEU A 18 -5.32 1.25 31.16
C LEU A 18 -4.61 2.46 31.76
N ALA A 19 -4.56 2.58 33.09
CA ALA A 19 -3.82 3.64 33.77
C ALA A 19 -2.31 3.52 33.57
N PHE A 20 -1.77 2.29 33.66
CA PHE A 20 -0.35 2.04 33.42
C PHE A 20 0.05 2.37 31.97
N ASN A 21 -0.81 2.07 31.00
CA ASN A 21 -0.58 2.33 29.57
C ASN A 21 -1.28 3.60 29.07
N PHE A 22 -1.41 4.62 29.92
CA PHE A 22 -2.20 5.82 29.64
C PHE A 22 -1.79 6.53 28.34
N SER A 23 -0.50 6.59 28.02
CA SER A 23 0.00 7.19 26.77
C SER A 23 -0.56 6.49 25.53
N THR A 24 -0.58 5.16 25.53
CA THR A 24 -1.17 4.34 24.45
C THR A 24 -2.69 4.54 24.38
N VAL A 25 -3.38 4.62 25.52
CA VAL A 25 -4.82 4.90 25.57
C VAL A 25 -5.13 6.26 24.92
N VAL A 26 -4.38 7.30 25.27
CA VAL A 26 -4.54 8.65 24.69
C VAL A 26 -4.27 8.63 23.19
N HIS A 27 -3.20 7.97 22.75
CA HIS A 27 -2.86 7.87 21.33
C HIS A 27 -3.95 7.15 20.53
N LYS A 28 -4.41 5.97 20.97
CA LYS A 28 -5.49 5.22 20.31
C LYS A 28 -6.82 5.96 20.34
N SER A 29 -7.10 6.72 21.40
CA SER A 29 -8.29 7.59 21.45
C SER A 29 -8.22 8.68 20.37
N LYS A 30 -7.05 9.31 20.16
CA LYS A 30 -6.86 10.28 19.06
C LYS A 30 -7.06 9.64 17.68
N LEU A 31 -6.50 8.45 17.45
CA LEU A 31 -6.72 7.69 16.21
C LEU A 31 -8.19 7.34 16.00
N THR A 32 -8.89 6.97 17.09
CA THR A 32 -10.33 6.66 17.06
C THR A 32 -11.13 7.87 16.63
N LEU A 33 -10.92 9.02 17.27
CA LEU A 33 -11.57 10.28 16.92
C LEU A 33 -11.25 10.71 15.49
N GLN A 34 -9.99 10.57 15.07
CA GLN A 34 -9.58 10.86 13.69
C GLN A 34 -10.30 9.94 12.69
N GLY A 35 -10.36 8.64 12.95
CA GLY A 35 -11.06 7.68 12.10
C GLY A 35 -12.56 7.95 11.99
N ILE A 36 -13.22 8.33 13.09
CA ILE A 36 -14.63 8.75 13.09
C ILE A 36 -14.81 10.01 12.23
N ALA A 37 -13.98 11.04 12.43
CA ALA A 37 -14.02 12.25 11.62
C ALA A 37 -13.81 11.94 10.13
N TYR A 38 -12.87 11.03 9.81
CA TYR A 38 -12.61 10.60 8.45
C TYR A 38 -13.79 9.86 7.83
N LEU A 39 -14.42 8.96 8.59
CA LEU A 39 -15.59 8.21 8.13
C LEU A 39 -16.76 9.12 7.74
N ILE A 40 -16.99 10.17 8.54
CA ILE A 40 -18.11 11.11 8.39
C ILE A 40 -17.82 12.15 7.31
N PHE A 41 -16.65 12.80 7.37
CA PHE A 41 -16.38 14.03 6.63
C PHE A 41 -15.52 13.85 5.37
N CYS A 42 -14.82 12.73 5.21
CA CYS A 42 -13.86 12.60 4.11
C CYS A 42 -14.53 12.45 2.74
N ASN A 43 -14.02 13.15 1.73
CA ASN A 43 -14.48 13.07 0.34
C ASN A 43 -13.59 12.22 -0.58
N ASP A 44 -12.81 11.28 -0.02
CA ASP A 44 -11.74 10.57 -0.74
C ASP A 44 -12.17 9.97 -2.08
N LYS A 45 -13.41 9.44 -2.15
CA LYS A 45 -14.00 8.76 -3.32
C LYS A 45 -14.74 9.69 -4.29
N LYS A 46 -14.74 11.01 -4.05
CA LYS A 46 -15.55 11.99 -4.79
C LYS A 46 -14.65 13.05 -5.44
N TRP A 47 -14.67 13.11 -6.75
CA TRP A 47 -14.08 14.19 -7.54
C TRP A 47 -14.85 14.37 -8.85
N ALA A 48 -14.77 15.56 -9.44
CA ALA A 48 -15.40 15.88 -10.71
C ALA A 48 -14.81 15.02 -11.84
N LYS A 49 -15.59 14.77 -12.89
CA LYS A 49 -15.08 14.12 -14.10
C LYS A 49 -14.04 15.04 -14.74
N THR A 50 -12.85 14.50 -14.92
CA THR A 50 -11.74 15.16 -15.59
C THR A 50 -11.88 15.09 -17.10
N ALA A 51 -11.12 15.94 -17.79
CA ALA A 51 -10.95 15.82 -19.23
C ALA A 51 -10.32 14.47 -19.59
N ASP A 52 -10.56 14.00 -20.82
CA ASP A 52 -9.96 12.75 -21.29
C ASP A 52 -8.45 12.96 -21.53
N PRO A 53 -7.57 12.17 -20.88
CA PRO A 53 -6.12 12.33 -21.02
C PRO A 53 -5.67 12.45 -22.47
N VAL A 54 -6.23 11.64 -23.38
CA VAL A 54 -5.81 11.58 -24.79
C VAL A 54 -5.94 12.92 -25.52
N THR A 55 -6.87 13.80 -25.11
CA THR A 55 -7.06 15.11 -25.74
C THR A 55 -5.89 16.07 -25.57
N PHE A 56 -5.00 15.76 -24.61
CA PHE A 56 -3.83 16.56 -24.32
C PHE A 56 -2.55 16.02 -24.95
N PHE A 57 -2.57 14.84 -25.57
CA PHE A 57 -1.38 14.18 -26.14
C PHE A 57 -1.54 14.01 -27.65
N GLY A 58 -0.42 13.98 -28.39
CA GLY A 58 -0.41 13.76 -29.84
C GLY A 58 -0.59 15.03 -30.69
N LYS A 59 -0.38 16.21 -30.10
CA LYS A 59 -0.30 17.49 -30.85
C LYS A 59 1.14 17.71 -31.35
N ASP A 60 1.27 18.31 -32.54
CA ASP A 60 2.58 18.60 -33.15
C ASP A 60 3.46 19.48 -32.23
N ASN A 61 4.76 19.18 -32.16
CA ASN A 61 5.78 19.86 -31.35
C ASN A 61 5.59 19.81 -29.81
N GLN A 62 4.73 18.92 -29.31
CA GLN A 62 4.55 18.75 -27.87
C GLN A 62 5.70 17.93 -27.26
N LYS A 63 6.40 18.50 -26.28
CA LYS A 63 7.41 17.77 -25.49
C LYS A 63 6.71 16.79 -24.55
N ILE A 64 6.96 15.50 -24.74
CA ILE A 64 6.43 14.42 -23.89
C ILE A 64 7.58 13.85 -23.06
N GLU A 65 7.46 13.96 -21.74
CA GLU A 65 8.36 13.28 -20.79
C GLU A 65 7.76 11.92 -20.41
N LYS A 66 8.63 10.93 -20.17
CA LYS A 66 8.21 9.55 -19.88
C LYS A 66 8.94 9.00 -18.65
N LYS A 67 8.22 8.22 -17.85
CA LYS A 67 8.77 7.36 -16.79
C LYS A 67 8.07 6.02 -16.79
N THR A 68 8.76 4.97 -16.39
CA THR A 68 8.19 3.62 -16.28
C THR A 68 7.81 3.34 -14.83
N ILE A 69 6.54 3.02 -14.62
CA ILE A 69 5.98 2.74 -13.30
C ILE A 69 5.71 1.25 -13.20
N ILE A 70 6.10 0.63 -12.08
CA ILE A 70 5.79 -0.76 -11.76
C ILE A 70 4.96 -0.80 -10.50
N PHE A 71 3.64 -0.97 -10.64
CA PHE A 71 2.74 -1.12 -9.50
C PHE A 71 2.89 -2.49 -8.87
N VAL A 72 3.10 -2.52 -7.55
CA VAL A 72 3.13 -3.72 -6.71
C VAL A 72 2.04 -3.58 -5.66
N ARG A 73 1.01 -4.43 -5.75
CA ARG A 73 -0.09 -4.37 -4.78
C ARG A 73 0.31 -5.06 -3.48
N HIS A 74 -0.06 -4.47 -2.35
CA HIS A 74 0.12 -5.11 -1.05
C HIS A 74 -0.47 -6.54 -0.97
N GLY A 75 0.14 -7.39 -0.13
CA GLY A 75 -0.40 -8.68 0.29
C GLY A 75 -1.69 -8.54 1.11
N GLU A 76 -2.39 -9.63 1.38
CA GLU A 76 -3.59 -9.58 2.23
C GLU A 76 -3.29 -8.98 3.61
N SER A 77 -4.14 -8.07 4.10
CA SER A 77 -4.05 -7.53 5.46
C SER A 77 -4.99 -8.23 6.44
N THR A 78 -4.78 -8.06 7.74
CA THR A 78 -5.71 -8.54 8.79
C THR A 78 -7.11 -7.95 8.62
N TRP A 79 -7.23 -6.70 8.18
CA TRP A 79 -8.52 -6.11 7.80
C TRP A 79 -9.18 -6.87 6.65
N ASN A 80 -8.41 -7.26 5.63
CA ASN A 80 -8.95 -8.04 4.51
C ASN A 80 -9.37 -9.43 4.95
N ASP A 81 -8.58 -10.10 5.79
CA ASP A 81 -8.94 -11.38 6.37
C ASP A 81 -10.26 -11.31 7.15
N THR A 82 -10.49 -10.27 7.94
CA THR A 82 -11.75 -10.12 8.70
C THR A 82 -12.94 -9.72 7.82
N PHE A 83 -12.79 -8.71 6.95
CA PHE A 83 -13.92 -8.03 6.32
C PHE A 83 -14.16 -8.38 4.85
N ASN A 84 -13.23 -9.07 4.18
CA ASN A 84 -13.34 -9.36 2.75
C ASN A 84 -13.30 -10.86 2.47
N LYS A 85 -14.34 -11.43 1.84
CA LYS A 85 -14.36 -12.85 1.42
C LYS A 85 -13.03 -13.35 0.80
N GLY A 86 -12.43 -12.55 -0.08
CA GLY A 86 -11.24 -12.96 -0.82
C GLY A 86 -11.53 -14.08 -1.84
N PRO A 87 -10.57 -14.43 -2.70
CA PRO A 87 -10.75 -15.49 -3.69
C PRO A 87 -10.58 -16.90 -3.10
N HIS A 88 -9.92 -17.03 -1.95
CA HIS A 88 -9.56 -18.30 -1.33
C HIS A 88 -10.67 -18.86 -0.40
N ARG A 89 -11.71 -18.07 -0.09
CA ARG A 89 -12.88 -18.54 0.69
C ARG A 89 -14.14 -18.66 -0.14
N SER A 90 -14.88 -19.74 0.09
CA SER A 90 -16.26 -19.86 -0.35
C SER A 90 -17.15 -18.85 0.40
N LYS A 91 -18.35 -18.57 -0.15
CA LYS A 91 -19.32 -17.68 0.52
C LYS A 91 -19.71 -18.20 1.90
N ILE A 92 -19.91 -19.51 2.02
CA ILE A 92 -20.32 -20.15 3.28
C ILE A 92 -19.21 -20.03 4.33
N GLN A 93 -17.96 -20.35 3.97
CA GLN A 93 -16.81 -20.19 4.87
C GLN A 93 -16.66 -18.76 5.37
N PHE A 94 -16.84 -17.76 4.50
CA PHE A 94 -16.75 -16.36 4.90
C PHE A 94 -17.87 -15.97 5.88
N VAL A 95 -19.12 -16.33 5.59
CA VAL A 95 -20.26 -15.98 6.47
C VAL A 95 -20.12 -16.64 7.85
N LEU A 96 -19.78 -17.93 7.89
CA LEU A 96 -19.57 -18.65 9.15
C LEU A 96 -18.34 -18.13 9.92
N GLY A 97 -17.29 -17.72 9.20
CA GLY A 97 -16.07 -17.18 9.79
C GLY A 97 -16.15 -15.70 10.19
N PHE A 98 -17.15 -14.95 9.72
CA PHE A 98 -17.24 -13.50 9.94
C PHE A 98 -17.39 -13.13 11.42
N ILE A 99 -18.35 -13.74 12.13
CA ILE A 99 -18.58 -13.44 13.56
C ILE A 99 -17.38 -13.86 14.43
N PRO A 100 -16.84 -15.10 14.31
CA PRO A 100 -15.61 -15.47 15.02
C PRO A 100 -14.41 -14.56 14.68
N GLY A 101 -14.25 -14.19 13.40
CA GLY A 101 -13.21 -13.27 12.96
C GLY A 101 -13.36 -11.87 13.55
N LEU A 102 -14.59 -11.39 13.68
CA LEU A 102 -14.91 -10.11 14.32
C LEU A 102 -14.58 -10.16 15.82
N ILE A 103 -15.00 -11.21 16.53
CA ILE A 103 -14.66 -11.42 17.95
C ILE A 103 -13.15 -11.43 18.12
N LYS A 104 -12.42 -12.22 17.31
CA LYS A 104 -10.95 -12.27 17.31
C LYS A 104 -10.35 -10.88 17.12
N SER A 105 -10.82 -10.10 16.15
CA SER A 105 -10.30 -8.76 15.88
C SER A 105 -10.47 -7.81 17.07
N PHE A 106 -11.65 -7.81 17.71
CA PHE A 106 -11.90 -6.98 18.89
C PHE A 106 -11.12 -7.44 20.11
N SER A 107 -11.05 -8.75 20.37
CA SER A 107 -10.26 -9.31 21.47
C SER A 107 -8.78 -8.98 21.32
N TYR A 108 -8.25 -9.03 20.09
CA TYR A 108 -6.86 -8.71 19.82
C TYR A 108 -6.58 -7.20 19.93
N GLU A 109 -7.48 -6.35 19.43
CA GLU A 109 -7.37 -4.89 19.62
C GLU A 109 -7.39 -4.50 21.10
N PHE A 110 -8.26 -5.14 21.90
CA PHE A 110 -8.32 -4.97 23.35
C PHE A 110 -7.03 -5.43 24.03
N TYR A 111 -6.50 -6.59 23.64
CA TYR A 111 -5.18 -7.04 24.10
C TYR A 111 -4.07 -6.03 23.78
N LEU A 112 -4.01 -5.51 22.55
CA LEU A 112 -3.01 -4.51 22.16
C LEU A 112 -3.12 -3.24 23.00
N LEU A 113 -4.33 -2.79 23.31
CA LEU A 113 -4.58 -1.66 24.19
C LEU A 113 -4.07 -1.93 25.62
N LEU A 114 -4.43 -3.07 26.21
CA LEU A 114 -4.02 -3.44 27.58
C LEU A 114 -2.52 -3.72 27.70
N ALA A 115 -1.89 -4.19 26.62
CA ALA A 115 -0.45 -4.44 26.55
C ALA A 115 0.37 -3.18 26.20
N GLY A 116 -0.27 -2.02 26.10
CA GLY A 116 0.40 -0.75 25.78
C GLY A 116 0.96 -0.67 24.36
N LYS A 117 0.53 -1.54 23.45
CA LYS A 117 0.99 -1.58 22.06
C LYS A 117 0.22 -0.56 21.22
N VAL A 118 0.96 0.29 20.49
CA VAL A 118 0.41 1.28 19.55
C VAL A 118 -0.22 0.64 18.31
N ASP A 119 0.14 -0.62 18.03
CA ASP A 119 -0.37 -1.37 16.89
C ASP A 119 -1.89 -1.54 16.91
N SER A 120 -2.49 -1.83 15.75
CA SER A 120 -3.94 -1.97 15.61
C SER A 120 -4.34 -2.99 14.56
N TRP A 121 -5.43 -3.71 14.86
CA TRP A 121 -6.12 -4.55 13.89
C TRP A 121 -6.93 -3.70 12.90
N PHE A 122 -7.50 -2.58 13.35
CA PHE A 122 -8.45 -1.78 12.58
C PHE A 122 -7.85 -0.54 11.90
N TYR A 123 -6.75 -0.01 12.42
CA TYR A 123 -6.00 1.10 11.85
C TYR A 123 -4.70 0.59 11.25
N ASP A 124 -4.31 1.14 10.10
CA ASP A 124 -3.07 0.79 9.42
C ASP A 124 -2.78 -0.73 9.45
N SER A 125 -3.81 -1.51 9.14
CA SER A 125 -3.82 -2.95 9.45
C SER A 125 -2.65 -3.65 8.76
N PRO A 126 -1.84 -4.43 9.50
CA PRO A 126 -0.68 -5.10 8.95
C PRO A 126 -1.07 -6.22 7.98
N LEU A 127 -0.07 -6.81 7.32
CA LEU A 127 -0.25 -8.03 6.54
C LEU A 127 -0.83 -9.16 7.41
N SER A 128 -1.66 -10.03 6.84
CA SER A 128 -2.05 -11.30 7.45
C SER A 128 -0.96 -12.35 7.21
N LEU A 129 -1.08 -13.53 7.82
CA LEU A 129 -0.19 -14.66 7.52
C LEU A 129 -0.27 -15.05 6.03
N LEU A 130 -1.47 -15.08 5.45
CA LEU A 130 -1.64 -15.28 4.01
C LEU A 130 -1.00 -14.14 3.19
N GLY A 131 -1.03 -12.90 3.70
CA GLY A 131 -0.32 -11.78 3.10
C GLY A 131 1.19 -12.01 3.04
N LEU A 132 1.79 -12.57 4.11
CA LEU A 132 3.21 -12.91 4.15
C LEU A 132 3.55 -14.08 3.20
N GLU A 133 2.68 -15.08 3.06
CA GLU A 133 2.83 -16.15 2.06
C GLU A 133 2.78 -15.61 0.62
N GLN A 134 1.92 -14.63 0.36
CA GLN A 134 1.84 -13.95 -0.95
C GLN A 134 3.12 -13.15 -1.24
N VAL A 135 3.67 -12.50 -0.23
CA VAL A 135 4.97 -11.81 -0.32
C VAL A 135 6.10 -12.78 -0.59
N GLU A 136 6.13 -13.93 0.11
CA GLU A 136 7.11 -14.98 -0.14
C GLU A 136 7.00 -15.52 -1.57
N SER A 137 5.78 -15.67 -2.09
CA SER A 137 5.56 -16.11 -3.46
C SER A 137 6.15 -15.12 -4.48
N LEU A 138 5.96 -13.81 -4.28
CA LEU A 138 6.59 -12.78 -5.13
C LEU A 138 8.13 -12.78 -4.97
N SER A 139 8.64 -12.86 -3.74
CA SER A 139 10.09 -12.92 -3.49
C SER A 139 10.74 -14.14 -4.17
N ASN A 140 10.10 -15.31 -4.09
CA ASN A 140 10.57 -16.53 -4.73
C ASN A 140 10.47 -16.45 -6.27
N PHE A 141 9.44 -15.79 -6.80
CA PHE A 141 9.35 -15.51 -8.23
C PHE A 141 10.53 -14.64 -8.70
N LEU A 142 10.89 -13.58 -7.97
CA LEU A 142 12.01 -12.70 -8.33
C LEU A 142 13.39 -13.40 -8.26
N LYS A 143 13.51 -14.51 -7.52
CA LYS A 143 14.75 -15.31 -7.47
C LYS A 143 14.95 -16.22 -8.68
N GLN A 144 13.90 -16.50 -9.45
CA GLN A 144 13.99 -17.36 -10.63
C GLN A 144 14.80 -16.68 -11.75
N ASP A 145 15.36 -17.49 -12.64
CA ASP A 145 16.06 -16.99 -13.83
C ASP A 145 15.06 -16.28 -14.76
N PRO A 146 15.26 -15.00 -15.12
CA PRO A 146 14.37 -14.29 -16.04
C PRO A 146 14.19 -15.00 -17.38
N ASN A 147 15.18 -15.80 -17.82
CA ASN A 147 15.10 -16.58 -19.06
C ASN A 147 14.13 -17.76 -18.97
N THR A 148 13.82 -18.25 -17.77
CA THR A 148 12.82 -19.31 -17.55
C THR A 148 11.43 -18.76 -17.33
N ILE A 149 11.30 -17.52 -16.83
CA ILE A 149 10.02 -16.85 -16.57
C ILE A 149 9.34 -16.40 -17.87
N THR A 150 10.08 -15.70 -18.75
CA THR A 150 9.49 -15.06 -19.92
C THR A 150 10.48 -14.98 -21.08
N LYS A 151 9.94 -14.92 -22.31
CA LYS A 151 10.70 -14.64 -23.53
C LYS A 151 10.59 -13.17 -23.96
N ASP A 152 9.66 -12.40 -23.39
CA ASP A 152 9.48 -10.98 -23.72
C ASP A 152 10.67 -10.17 -23.16
N PRO A 153 11.47 -9.48 -24.01
CA PRO A 153 12.58 -8.65 -23.56
C PRO A 153 12.17 -7.55 -22.57
N GLN A 154 10.97 -6.99 -22.72
CA GLN A 154 10.47 -5.94 -21.82
C GLN A 154 10.14 -6.49 -20.44
N GLU A 155 9.49 -7.66 -20.37
CA GLU A 155 9.24 -8.32 -19.08
C GLU A 155 10.56 -8.75 -18.41
N LYS A 156 11.54 -9.23 -19.18
CA LYS A 156 12.89 -9.50 -18.65
C LYS A 156 13.55 -8.25 -18.06
N LEU A 157 13.46 -7.12 -18.77
CA LEU A 157 13.97 -5.83 -18.27
C LEU A 157 13.27 -5.45 -16.96
N MET A 158 11.95 -5.59 -16.86
CA MET A 158 11.22 -5.32 -15.62
C MET A 158 11.70 -6.20 -14.46
N LEU A 159 11.97 -7.48 -14.70
CA LEU A 159 12.51 -8.39 -13.68
C LEU A 159 13.91 -7.94 -13.21
N GLN A 160 14.79 -7.57 -14.14
CA GLN A 160 16.13 -7.05 -13.83
C GLN A 160 16.06 -5.79 -12.98
N ILE A 161 15.15 -4.86 -13.32
CA ILE A 161 14.88 -3.63 -12.55
C ILE A 161 14.37 -3.95 -11.14
N LEU A 162 13.37 -4.83 -11.02
CA LEU A 162 12.80 -5.24 -9.73
C LEU A 162 13.85 -5.87 -8.80
N ARG A 163 14.82 -6.59 -9.36
CA ARG A 163 15.93 -7.20 -8.63
C ARG A 163 17.11 -6.26 -8.39
N LYS A 164 17.17 -5.13 -9.11
CA LYS A 164 18.33 -4.23 -9.20
C LYS A 164 19.59 -5.01 -9.61
N ASP A 165 19.47 -5.75 -10.72
CA ASP A 165 20.60 -6.47 -11.31
C ASP A 165 21.70 -5.50 -11.78
N PRO A 166 22.99 -5.90 -11.83
CA PRO A 166 24.09 -4.99 -12.18
C PRO A 166 23.98 -4.27 -13.52
N SER A 167 23.28 -4.87 -14.50
CA SER A 167 23.05 -4.28 -15.83
C SER A 167 21.68 -3.61 -15.96
N ALA A 168 20.87 -3.61 -14.89
CA ALA A 168 19.56 -2.98 -14.92
C ALA A 168 19.70 -1.46 -14.85
N PRO A 169 18.81 -0.71 -15.53
CA PRO A 169 18.71 0.73 -15.31
C PRO A 169 18.43 1.07 -13.84
N ASP A 170 18.85 2.28 -13.44
CA ASP A 170 18.58 2.79 -12.10
C ASP A 170 17.07 2.89 -11.85
N SER A 171 16.70 2.52 -10.61
CA SER A 171 15.32 2.49 -10.17
C SER A 171 15.20 2.73 -8.67
N ILE A 172 14.06 3.29 -8.27
CA ILE A 172 13.72 3.58 -6.88
C ILE A 172 12.49 2.78 -6.43
N LEU A 173 12.50 2.38 -5.15
CA LEU A 173 11.33 1.82 -4.48
C LEU A 173 10.56 2.96 -3.81
N VAL A 174 9.25 2.98 -4.03
CA VAL A 174 8.32 3.94 -3.44
C VAL A 174 7.18 3.16 -2.81
N SER A 175 6.70 3.58 -1.65
CA SER A 175 5.57 2.93 -1.00
C SER A 175 4.59 3.92 -0.41
N SER A 176 3.32 3.50 -0.33
CA SER A 176 2.37 4.09 0.61
C SER A 176 2.90 4.06 2.04
N SER A 177 2.44 5.02 2.85
CA SER A 177 2.68 5.09 4.30
C SER A 177 1.87 4.08 5.13
N LEU A 178 1.05 3.25 4.48
CA LEU A 178 0.32 2.17 5.14
C LEU A 178 1.21 0.93 5.25
N ARG A 179 1.39 0.42 6.48
CA ARG A 179 2.34 -0.65 6.80
C ARG A 179 2.16 -1.90 5.95
N ARG A 180 0.94 -2.30 5.59
CA ARG A 180 0.72 -3.45 4.69
C ARG A 180 1.40 -3.30 3.33
N ALA A 181 1.43 -2.10 2.76
CA ALA A 181 2.11 -1.84 1.49
C ALA A 181 3.62 -1.80 1.71
N LEU A 182 4.06 -1.11 2.77
CA LEU A 182 5.48 -0.99 3.07
C LEU A 182 6.13 -2.33 3.43
N SER A 183 5.51 -3.14 4.29
CA SER A 183 5.95 -4.51 4.60
C SER A 183 5.95 -5.37 3.33
N THR A 184 4.98 -5.22 2.42
CA THR A 184 5.00 -5.94 1.14
C THR A 184 6.24 -5.61 0.34
N VAL A 185 6.56 -4.31 0.17
CA VAL A 185 7.76 -3.87 -0.57
C VAL A 185 9.02 -4.37 0.14
N ALA A 186 9.17 -4.08 1.43
CA ALA A 186 10.34 -4.46 2.21
C ALA A 186 10.66 -5.97 2.13
N ALA A 187 9.65 -6.81 2.30
CA ALA A 187 9.85 -8.26 2.30
C ALA A 187 9.93 -8.88 0.90
N SER A 188 9.21 -8.34 -0.10
CA SER A 188 9.29 -8.86 -1.48
C SER A 188 10.65 -8.55 -2.11
N PHE A 189 11.20 -7.37 -1.82
CA PHE A 189 12.46 -6.87 -2.36
C PHE A 189 13.63 -6.99 -1.38
N GLN A 190 13.51 -7.81 -0.33
CA GLN A 190 14.54 -7.97 0.69
C GLN A 190 15.91 -8.33 0.09
N ASP A 191 15.96 -9.21 -0.92
CA ASP A 191 17.22 -9.61 -1.57
C ASP A 191 17.87 -8.43 -2.30
N ARG A 192 17.06 -7.59 -2.94
CA ARG A 192 17.52 -6.36 -3.60
C ARG A 192 18.10 -5.39 -2.58
N LEU A 193 17.42 -5.18 -1.46
CA LEU A 193 17.85 -4.27 -0.38
C LEU A 193 19.09 -4.79 0.36
N MET A 194 19.22 -6.11 0.54
CA MET A 194 20.41 -6.73 1.14
C MET A 194 21.63 -6.60 0.23
N LYS A 195 21.46 -6.81 -1.08
CA LYS A 195 22.54 -6.65 -2.08
C LYS A 195 22.94 -5.19 -2.28
N ASN A 196 22.00 -4.27 -2.09
CA ASN A 196 22.19 -2.84 -2.30
C ASN A 196 21.80 -2.06 -1.02
N PRO A 197 22.67 -2.01 0.01
CA PRO A 197 22.32 -1.42 1.30
C PRO A 197 21.93 0.07 1.25
N ASN A 198 22.38 0.80 0.22
CA ASN A 198 22.06 2.21 0.01
C ASN A 198 20.73 2.42 -0.75
N ASP A 199 20.10 1.35 -1.21
CA ASP A 199 18.81 1.42 -1.88
C ASP A 199 17.71 1.70 -0.85
N THR A 200 16.82 2.65 -1.16
CA THR A 200 15.82 3.14 -0.22
C THR A 200 14.40 2.90 -0.73
N ILE A 201 13.47 2.80 0.21
CA ILE A 201 12.03 2.81 0.02
C ILE A 201 11.53 4.19 0.44
N MET A 202 11.24 5.04 -0.53
CA MET A 202 10.68 6.37 -0.29
C MET A 202 9.19 6.27 0.07
N VAL A 203 8.78 6.85 1.19
CA VAL A 203 7.39 6.81 1.64
C VAL A 203 6.61 8.04 1.17
N LEU A 204 5.55 7.82 0.38
CA LEU A 204 4.68 8.87 -0.13
C LEU A 204 3.23 8.73 0.41
N PRO A 205 2.74 9.67 1.22
CA PRO A 205 1.34 9.71 1.67
C PRO A 205 0.31 9.77 0.54
N SER A 206 0.68 10.34 -0.62
CA SER A 206 -0.18 10.42 -1.81
C SER A 206 -0.64 9.03 -2.30
N LEU A 207 0.10 7.97 -1.97
CA LEU A 207 -0.21 6.58 -2.31
C LEU A 207 -1.15 5.87 -1.32
N GLN A 208 -1.62 6.51 -0.25
CA GLN A 208 -2.58 5.88 0.69
C GLN A 208 -3.86 5.41 -0.01
N GLU A 209 -4.46 4.30 0.41
CA GLU A 209 -5.65 3.74 -0.25
C GLU A 209 -6.81 4.75 -0.31
N ILE A 210 -7.58 4.73 -1.40
CA ILE A 210 -8.76 5.58 -1.56
C ILE A 210 -9.94 4.97 -0.78
N SER A 211 -10.17 5.47 0.43
CA SER A 211 -11.23 4.99 1.32
C SER A 211 -11.53 5.96 2.47
N ARG A 212 -12.70 5.75 3.08
CA ARG A 212 -13.09 6.39 4.35
C ARG A 212 -12.85 5.50 5.56
N ASN A 213 -12.46 4.25 5.33
CA ASN A 213 -12.25 3.28 6.39
C ASN A 213 -11.01 3.63 7.23
N PRO A 214 -11.02 3.34 8.54
CA PRO A 214 -9.90 3.61 9.44
C PRO A 214 -8.62 2.84 9.05
N ASP A 215 -8.73 1.68 8.41
CA ASP A 215 -7.59 0.88 7.93
C ASP A 215 -6.75 1.58 6.86
N THR A 216 -7.24 2.71 6.34
CA THR A 216 -6.55 3.53 5.35
C THR A 216 -5.86 4.77 5.95
N LEU A 217 -5.78 4.82 7.28
CA LEU A 217 -5.00 5.79 8.03
C LEU A 217 -3.78 5.08 8.63
N SER A 218 -2.59 5.64 8.43
CA SER A 218 -1.33 5.23 9.03
C SER A 218 -1.33 5.56 10.52
N ILE A 219 -0.79 4.65 11.33
CA ILE A 219 -0.54 4.90 12.75
C ILE A 219 0.83 5.54 12.98
N THR A 220 1.70 5.52 11.98
CA THR A 220 3.02 6.16 12.06
C THR A 220 2.83 7.69 12.02
N PRO A 221 3.39 8.44 12.98
CA PRO A 221 3.36 9.89 12.92
C PRO A 221 4.15 10.47 11.72
N PRO A 222 3.89 11.74 11.35
CA PRO A 222 4.68 12.44 10.34
C PRO A 222 6.18 12.44 10.67
N LYS A 223 7.03 12.16 9.67
CA LYS A 223 8.50 12.20 9.74
C LYS A 223 9.14 11.30 10.82
N THR A 224 8.39 10.40 11.43
CA THR A 224 8.93 9.42 12.38
C THR A 224 9.23 8.10 11.69
N GLN A 225 10.25 7.39 12.15
CA GLN A 225 10.54 6.06 11.64
C GLN A 225 9.34 5.12 11.85
N VAL A 226 9.00 4.38 10.80
CA VAL A 226 8.02 3.30 10.89
C VAL A 226 8.57 2.15 11.74
N SER A 227 7.68 1.47 12.46
CA SER A 227 8.03 0.26 13.22
C SER A 227 7.32 -0.97 12.64
N PRO A 228 7.96 -2.14 12.68
CA PRO A 228 7.33 -3.41 12.30
C PRO A 228 6.10 -3.68 13.18
N SER A 229 5.06 -4.27 12.56
CA SER A 229 3.88 -4.72 13.29
C SER A 229 4.13 -5.99 14.10
N TRP A 230 3.18 -6.39 14.94
CA TRP A 230 3.27 -7.68 15.65
C TRP A 230 3.36 -8.88 14.69
N ILE A 231 2.79 -8.78 13.49
CA ILE A 231 2.85 -9.84 12.48
C ILE A 231 4.23 -9.87 11.83
N ASP A 232 4.76 -8.70 11.48
CA ASP A 232 6.10 -8.57 10.90
C ASP A 232 7.16 -9.13 11.87
N ILE A 233 7.09 -8.78 13.16
CA ILE A 233 8.01 -9.27 14.20
C ILE A 233 7.91 -10.79 14.36
N SER A 234 6.71 -11.36 14.21
CA SER A 234 6.50 -12.80 14.33
C SER A 234 6.98 -13.60 13.11
N TYR A 235 7.42 -12.94 12.03
CA TYR A 235 7.80 -13.59 10.78
C TYR A 235 9.33 -13.69 10.63
N PRO A 236 9.94 -14.86 10.93
CA PRO A 236 11.39 -14.98 11.05
C PRO A 236 12.15 -14.92 9.71
N LYS A 237 11.45 -15.00 8.57
CA LYS A 237 12.09 -15.03 7.25
C LYS A 237 12.56 -13.64 6.78
N VAL A 238 12.14 -12.56 7.46
CA VAL A 238 12.47 -11.18 7.07
C VAL A 238 12.80 -10.37 8.31
N ASP A 239 13.95 -9.70 8.32
CA ASP A 239 14.30 -8.74 9.36
C ASP A 239 13.71 -7.36 9.05
N PHE A 240 12.41 -7.22 9.29
CA PHE A 240 11.70 -5.96 9.09
C PHE A 240 12.27 -4.81 9.91
N SER A 241 12.76 -5.08 11.12
CA SER A 241 13.32 -4.06 12.00
C SER A 241 14.53 -3.39 11.36
N THR A 242 15.45 -4.20 10.84
CA THR A 242 16.65 -3.71 10.15
C THR A 242 16.30 -3.01 8.84
N ILE A 243 15.44 -3.60 8.01
CA ILE A 243 15.05 -2.99 6.73
C ILE A 243 14.34 -1.65 6.97
N PHE A 244 13.42 -1.58 7.93
CA PHE A 244 12.72 -0.34 8.25
C PHE A 244 13.69 0.71 8.78
N ALA A 245 14.63 0.36 9.66
CA ALA A 245 15.57 1.32 10.21
C ALA A 245 16.57 1.87 9.17
N ARG A 246 16.99 1.05 8.20
CA ARG A 246 18.08 1.39 7.27
C ARG A 246 17.60 1.86 5.91
N ASN A 247 16.56 1.24 5.37
CA ASN A 247 16.18 1.40 3.98
C ASN A 247 14.91 2.22 3.80
N VAL A 248 14.14 2.54 4.84
CA VAL A 248 12.89 3.32 4.67
C VAL A 248 13.15 4.79 4.89
N ASP A 249 12.96 5.58 3.83
CA ASP A 249 13.02 7.04 3.88
C ASP A 249 11.65 7.63 4.21
N MET A 250 11.56 8.25 5.38
CA MET A 250 10.36 8.91 5.92
C MET A 250 10.36 10.44 5.70
N SER A 251 11.30 10.98 4.93
CA SER A 251 11.48 12.43 4.70
C SER A 251 10.22 13.12 4.16
N LEU A 252 9.52 12.46 3.24
CA LEU A 252 8.28 12.92 2.60
C LEU A 252 7.01 12.44 3.31
N HIS A 253 7.14 11.73 4.43
CA HIS A 253 6.00 11.29 5.22
C HIS A 253 5.43 12.44 6.07
N HIS A 254 4.49 13.19 5.50
CA HIS A 254 3.84 14.32 6.19
C HIS A 254 2.59 13.93 7.01
N GLY A 255 2.36 12.63 7.21
CA GLY A 255 1.22 12.08 7.95
C GLY A 255 0.10 11.59 7.04
N ASN A 256 -1.07 11.43 7.63
CA ASN A 256 -2.26 10.94 6.93
C ASN A 256 -2.82 11.96 5.94
N LYS A 257 -3.40 11.44 4.86
CA LYS A 257 -4.24 12.19 3.91
C LYS A 257 -5.24 13.12 4.65
N PRO A 258 -5.32 14.41 4.28
CA PRO A 258 -6.28 15.36 4.86
C PRO A 258 -7.75 14.96 4.64
N ILE A 259 -8.68 15.51 5.42
CA ILE A 259 -10.12 15.23 5.26
C ILE A 259 -10.69 15.85 3.97
N ASP A 260 -10.16 17.00 3.57
CA ASP A 260 -10.56 17.84 2.43
C ASP A 260 -9.83 17.51 1.11
N THR A 261 -9.12 16.37 1.09
CA THR A 261 -8.50 15.84 -0.13
C THR A 261 -9.39 14.79 -0.81
N ASN A 262 -8.96 14.35 -2.00
CA ASN A 262 -9.56 13.22 -2.69
C ASN A 262 -8.53 12.38 -3.46
N GLY A 263 -8.97 11.22 -3.96
CA GLY A 263 -8.13 10.31 -4.71
C GLY A 263 -7.46 10.96 -5.92
N TYR A 264 -8.18 11.79 -6.69
CA TYR A 264 -7.61 12.47 -7.86
C TYR A 264 -6.44 13.38 -7.48
N LYS A 265 -6.63 14.29 -6.51
CA LYS A 265 -5.56 15.20 -6.05
C LYS A 265 -4.30 14.45 -5.68
N ARG A 266 -4.44 13.35 -4.93
CA ARG A 266 -3.31 12.52 -4.49
C ARG A 266 -2.66 11.73 -5.61
N MET A 267 -3.44 11.23 -6.57
CA MET A 267 -2.87 10.61 -7.77
C MET A 267 -2.09 11.62 -8.62
N SER A 268 -2.61 12.84 -8.80
CA SER A 268 -1.90 13.93 -9.47
C SER A 268 -0.64 14.36 -8.72
N GLU A 269 -0.69 14.40 -7.38
CA GLU A 269 0.47 14.66 -6.52
C GLU A 269 1.55 13.59 -6.73
N PHE A 270 1.20 12.30 -6.77
CA PHE A 270 2.15 11.25 -7.13
C PHE A 270 2.75 11.46 -8.52
N CYS A 271 1.94 11.78 -9.53
CA CYS A 271 2.46 12.07 -10.87
C CYS A 271 3.44 13.25 -10.86
N ASN A 272 3.13 14.33 -10.15
CA ASN A 272 4.05 15.46 -10.01
C ASN A 272 5.37 15.01 -9.36
N VAL A 273 5.31 14.35 -8.21
CA VAL A 273 6.51 13.83 -7.50
C VAL A 273 7.33 12.93 -8.41
N ALA A 274 6.69 12.03 -9.16
CA ALA A 274 7.35 11.13 -10.08
C ALA A 274 8.19 11.87 -11.12
N PHE A 275 7.74 13.02 -11.63
CA PHE A 275 8.46 13.78 -12.66
C PHE A 275 9.30 14.96 -12.14
N SER A 276 9.06 15.45 -10.92
CA SER A 276 9.74 16.63 -10.39
C SER A 276 10.77 16.33 -9.30
N SER A 277 10.65 15.19 -8.63
CA SER A 277 11.38 14.90 -7.38
C SER A 277 12.04 13.53 -7.37
N ILE A 278 11.78 12.71 -8.40
CA ILE A 278 12.41 11.41 -8.58
C ILE A 278 13.20 11.48 -9.89
N ASP A 279 14.51 11.28 -9.81
CA ASP A 279 15.39 11.33 -10.98
C ASP A 279 15.31 10.04 -11.79
N GLU A 280 15.15 8.90 -11.12
CA GLU A 280 15.11 7.58 -11.73
C GLU A 280 13.97 7.43 -12.74
N GLU A 281 14.29 6.87 -13.90
CA GLU A 281 13.30 6.59 -14.96
C GLU A 281 12.28 5.53 -14.52
N TYR A 282 12.73 4.58 -13.69
CA TYR A 282 11.93 3.43 -13.25
C TYR A 282 11.53 3.55 -11.79
N ILE A 283 10.22 3.53 -11.54
CA ILE A 283 9.65 3.73 -10.21
C ILE A 283 8.80 2.51 -9.83
N ILE A 284 9.21 1.79 -8.80
CA ILE A 284 8.49 0.62 -8.29
C ILE A 284 7.61 1.08 -7.14
N VAL A 285 6.29 0.95 -7.27
CA VAL A 285 5.31 1.58 -6.39
C VAL A 285 4.53 0.52 -5.61
N GLY A 286 4.80 0.42 -4.31
CA GLY A 286 4.00 -0.32 -3.34
C GLY A 286 2.71 0.42 -2.99
N GLY A 287 1.56 -0.17 -3.32
CA GLY A 287 0.28 0.53 -3.16
C GLY A 287 -0.94 -0.40 -3.06
N HIS A 288 -2.11 0.17 -3.37
CA HIS A 288 -3.40 -0.40 -3.00
C HIS A 288 -4.39 -0.53 -4.15
N SER A 289 -5.37 -1.41 -3.95
CA SER A 289 -6.25 -1.86 -5.02
C SER A 289 -7.18 -0.79 -5.59
N ILE A 290 -7.78 0.05 -4.73
CA ILE A 290 -8.72 1.08 -5.21
C ILE A 290 -7.91 2.22 -5.81
N TRP A 291 -6.79 2.59 -5.20
CA TRP A 291 -5.85 3.57 -5.73
C TRP A 291 -5.38 3.19 -7.13
N PHE A 292 -4.78 2.00 -7.33
CA PHE A 292 -4.29 1.57 -8.66
C PHE A 292 -5.41 1.51 -9.71
N ARG A 293 -6.57 0.96 -9.34
CA ARG A 293 -7.71 0.91 -10.27
C ARG A 293 -8.22 2.30 -10.63
N SER A 294 -8.22 3.24 -9.67
CA SER A 294 -8.61 4.63 -9.92
C SER A 294 -7.58 5.32 -10.81
N PHE A 295 -6.30 5.02 -10.63
CA PHE A 295 -5.21 5.52 -11.46
C PHE A 295 -5.39 5.10 -12.92
N PHE A 296 -5.64 3.82 -13.18
CA PHE A 296 -5.97 3.34 -14.53
C PHE A 296 -7.24 3.98 -15.09
N ARG A 297 -8.28 4.21 -14.29
CA ARG A 297 -9.52 4.87 -14.76
C ARG A 297 -9.31 6.33 -15.15
N GLU A 298 -8.39 6.98 -14.48
CA GLU A 298 -8.14 8.41 -14.57
C GLU A 298 -7.18 8.75 -15.70
N PHE A 299 -6.09 7.97 -15.84
CA PHE A 299 -5.00 8.29 -16.75
C PHE A 299 -4.95 7.44 -18.01
N LEU A 300 -5.82 6.44 -18.18
CA LEU A 300 -6.05 5.85 -19.50
C LEU A 300 -7.07 6.66 -20.30
N PRO A 301 -7.02 6.60 -21.65
CA PRO A 301 -8.05 7.16 -22.50
C PRO A 301 -9.46 6.76 -22.06
N ARG A 302 -10.44 7.66 -22.18
CA ARG A 302 -11.79 7.42 -21.65
C ARG A 302 -12.43 6.17 -22.26
N GLU A 303 -12.23 5.99 -23.57
CA GLU A 303 -12.74 4.86 -24.34
C GLU A 303 -11.93 3.57 -24.19
N SER A 304 -10.76 3.61 -23.53
CA SER A 304 -9.99 2.41 -23.23
C SER A 304 -10.85 1.37 -22.51
N VAL A 305 -10.80 0.14 -23.00
CA VAL A 305 -11.47 -1.03 -22.40
C VAL A 305 -10.52 -1.87 -21.54
N HIS A 306 -9.30 -1.38 -21.30
CA HIS A 306 -8.27 -2.12 -20.56
C HIS A 306 -8.78 -2.63 -19.20
N VAL A 307 -8.40 -3.87 -18.88
CA VAL A 307 -8.85 -4.61 -17.70
C VAL A 307 -8.56 -3.86 -16.38
N GLY A 308 -7.47 -3.09 -16.33
CA GLY A 308 -7.06 -2.29 -15.18
C GLY A 308 -8.08 -1.22 -14.75
N LYS A 309 -8.99 -0.80 -15.64
CA LYS A 309 -10.08 0.14 -15.30
C LYS A 309 -11.20 -0.55 -14.49
N LYS A 310 -11.29 -1.88 -14.54
CA LYS A 310 -12.42 -2.63 -13.94
C LYS A 310 -11.96 -3.54 -12.80
N LYS A 311 -10.83 -4.23 -12.99
CA LYS A 311 -10.32 -5.26 -12.10
C LYS A 311 -9.27 -4.73 -11.14
N LYS A 312 -9.01 -5.48 -10.07
CA LYS A 312 -7.93 -5.16 -9.13
C LYS A 312 -6.68 -5.90 -9.59
N VAL A 313 -5.50 -5.30 -9.47
CA VAL A 313 -4.25 -6.08 -9.46
C VAL A 313 -4.37 -7.11 -8.34
N VAL A 314 -3.95 -8.36 -8.53
CA VAL A 314 -4.00 -9.38 -7.46
C VAL A 314 -3.09 -8.99 -6.29
N ASN A 315 -3.32 -9.53 -5.11
CA ASN A 315 -2.41 -9.27 -3.97
C ASN A 315 -0.97 -9.70 -4.34
N CYS A 316 0.02 -8.89 -3.98
CA CYS A 316 1.42 -9.04 -4.41
C CYS A 316 1.63 -9.06 -5.93
N GLY A 317 0.61 -8.76 -6.74
CA GLY A 317 0.74 -8.67 -8.19
C GLY A 317 1.56 -7.44 -8.60
N ALA A 318 2.31 -7.59 -9.68
CA ALA A 318 3.15 -6.56 -10.29
C ALA A 318 2.71 -6.27 -11.73
N VAL A 319 2.49 -4.99 -12.06
CA VAL A 319 2.10 -4.52 -13.40
C VAL A 319 2.92 -3.29 -13.75
N SER A 320 3.59 -3.30 -14.90
CA SER A 320 4.35 -2.16 -15.41
C SER A 320 3.60 -1.40 -16.50
N PHE A 321 3.91 -0.10 -16.64
CA PHE A 321 3.44 0.75 -17.73
C PHE A 321 4.28 2.04 -17.79
N THR A 322 4.25 2.72 -18.94
CA THR A 322 4.83 4.04 -19.13
C THR A 322 3.81 5.11 -18.77
N LEU A 323 4.17 5.96 -17.82
CA LEU A 323 3.49 7.19 -17.49
C LEU A 323 4.10 8.32 -18.32
N MET A 324 3.24 9.11 -18.96
CA MET A 324 3.62 10.25 -19.80
C MET A 324 3.18 11.55 -19.15
N LYS A 325 4.01 12.59 -19.28
CA LYS A 325 3.72 13.96 -18.86
C LYS A 325 3.86 14.90 -20.04
N THR A 326 2.95 15.87 -20.13
CA THR A 326 3.08 17.01 -21.02
C THR A 326 2.54 18.27 -20.36
N HIS A 327 3.01 19.43 -20.79
CA HIS A 327 2.37 20.70 -20.50
C HIS A 327 1.30 21.00 -21.55
N ALA A 328 0.04 21.22 -21.12
CA ALA A 328 -1.06 21.61 -22.00
C ALA A 328 -2.11 22.43 -21.25
N ASP A 329 -2.65 23.46 -21.90
CA ASP A 329 -3.64 24.38 -21.35
C ASP A 329 -3.20 25.02 -20.01
N GLY A 330 -1.92 25.38 -19.93
CA GLY A 330 -1.32 26.02 -18.75
C GLY A 330 -1.13 25.11 -17.54
N ALA A 331 -1.24 23.79 -17.70
CA ALA A 331 -1.07 22.83 -16.61
C ALA A 331 -0.35 21.55 -17.06
N GLU A 332 0.24 20.86 -16.09
CA GLU A 332 0.75 19.50 -16.31
C GLU A 332 -0.42 18.52 -16.53
N ARG A 333 -0.26 17.68 -17.55
CA ARG A 333 -1.20 16.62 -17.93
C ARG A 333 -0.49 15.29 -17.95
N PHE A 334 -1.20 14.26 -17.53
CA PHE A 334 -0.66 12.92 -17.39
C PHE A 334 -1.51 11.91 -18.15
N MET A 335 -0.87 10.91 -18.75
CA MET A 335 -1.53 9.81 -19.42
C MET A 335 -0.70 8.54 -19.29
N ILE A 336 -1.35 7.39 -19.19
CA ILE A 336 -0.73 6.08 -19.33
C ILE A 336 -0.68 5.74 -20.81
N ASP A 337 0.49 5.35 -21.30
CA ASP A 337 0.61 4.71 -22.61
C ASP A 337 0.01 3.30 -22.53
N GLU A 338 -1.19 3.10 -23.09
CA GLU A 338 -1.94 1.85 -22.93
C GLU A 338 -1.19 0.64 -23.50
N ASP A 339 -0.45 0.82 -24.60
CA ASP A 339 0.30 -0.25 -25.27
C ASP A 339 1.55 -0.67 -24.49
N SER A 340 1.97 0.13 -23.52
CA SER A 340 3.10 -0.18 -22.63
C SER A 340 2.74 -1.06 -21.44
N ILE A 341 1.44 -1.31 -21.18
CA ILE A 341 1.02 -2.06 -19.99
C ILE A 341 1.45 -3.53 -20.10
N ARG A 342 2.21 -4.02 -19.12
CA ARG A 342 2.64 -5.43 -19.02
C ARG A 342 2.36 -6.01 -17.65
N VAL A 343 1.96 -7.27 -17.61
CA VAL A 343 1.79 -8.02 -16.37
C VAL A 343 3.12 -8.68 -16.04
N VAL A 344 3.79 -8.22 -14.98
CA VAL A 344 5.06 -8.81 -14.54
C VAL A 344 4.81 -10.01 -13.64
N TYR A 345 3.80 -9.93 -12.76
CA TYR A 345 3.43 -11.03 -11.86
C TYR A 345 1.96 -10.95 -11.44
N GLY A 346 1.22 -12.06 -11.55
CA GLY A 346 -0.14 -12.23 -11.00
C GLY A 346 -1.29 -11.46 -11.69
N GLY A 347 -1.02 -10.30 -12.30
CA GLY A 347 -1.96 -9.56 -13.15
C GLY A 347 -3.23 -9.06 -12.44
N PHE A 348 -4.35 -9.10 -13.14
CA PHE A 348 -5.63 -8.51 -12.72
C PHE A 348 -6.71 -9.58 -12.41
N LYS A 349 -7.57 -9.34 -11.42
CA LYS A 349 -8.69 -10.22 -11.05
C LYS A 349 -9.97 -9.48 -10.67
#